data_AF-A0A660SM37-F1
#
_entry.id   AF-A0A660SM37-F1
#
_cell.length_a   1.000
_cell.length_b   1.000
_cell.length_c   1.000
_cell.angle_alpha   90.00
_cell.angle_beta   90.00
_cell.angle_gamma   90.00
#
_symmetry.space_group_name_H-M   'P 1'
#
loop_
_entity.id
_entity.type
_entity.pdbx_description
1 polymer ?
#
loop_
_entity_poly.entity_id
_entity_poly.type
_entity_poly.pdbx_seq_one_letter_code
_entity_poly.pdbx_strand_id
1 'polypeptide(L)'
;KFEENFPSLQFNHCIVVMKIDTNYIFLDPTRESTPFECLPSFDQDKICMVFFDDGYKFLRTPLFPLEKNLEKRGINIVINDDYSIDVHKEGMNFGERAIRYDYNQLGYRIYCCR
;
A
#
# COMPACT_ATOMS: atom_id res chain seq x y z
N LYS A 1 22.38 -0.81 -8.96
CA LYS A 1 22.72 0.43 -8.24
C LYS A 1 22.37 1.57 -9.20
N PHE A 2 21.54 2.53 -8.82
CA PHE A 2 21.17 3.63 -9.71
C PHE A 2 22.39 4.57 -9.81
N GLU A 3 22.91 4.79 -11.01
CA GLU A 3 23.98 5.75 -11.25
C GLU A 3 23.35 7.06 -11.74
N GLU A 4 23.42 8.13 -10.94
CA GLU A 4 22.82 9.43 -11.27
C GLU A 4 23.31 10.01 -12.61
N ASN A 5 24.52 9.62 -13.06
CA ASN A 5 25.13 10.12 -14.29
C ASN A 5 24.94 9.19 -15.50
N PHE A 6 24.22 8.08 -15.36
CA PHE A 6 24.04 7.11 -16.44
C PHE A 6 22.56 6.95 -16.78
N PRO A 7 22.10 7.49 -17.93
CA PRO A 7 20.72 7.31 -18.36
C PRO A 7 20.47 5.84 -18.69
N SER A 8 19.67 5.17 -17.85
CA SER A 8 19.17 3.83 -18.14
C SER A 8 18.02 3.92 -19.14
N LEU A 9 18.10 3.18 -20.24
CA LEU A 9 17.01 3.01 -21.22
C LEU A 9 15.88 2.11 -20.72
N GLN A 10 16.02 1.51 -19.52
CA GLN A 10 14.95 0.74 -18.89
C GLN A 10 13.97 1.67 -18.18
N PHE A 11 13.18 2.41 -18.96
CA PHE A 11 12.02 3.14 -18.45
C PHE A 11 10.79 2.25 -18.59
N ASN A 12 10.34 1.68 -17.47
CA ASN A 12 9.15 0.82 -17.44
C ASN A 12 8.05 1.32 -16.50
N HIS A 13 8.24 2.47 -15.83
CA HIS A 13 7.28 2.96 -14.83
C HIS A 13 7.19 4.49 -14.84
N CYS A 14 5.96 4.99 -14.90
CA CYS A 14 5.64 6.43 -14.89
C CYS A 14 4.51 6.66 -13.90
N ILE A 15 4.72 7.62 -12.99
CA ILE A 15 3.74 8.03 -11.98
C ILE A 15 3.39 9.51 -12.17
N VAL A 16 2.29 9.93 -11.58
CA VAL A 16 1.79 11.30 -11.68
C VAL A 16 2.16 12.06 -10.42
N VAL A 17 2.45 13.35 -10.56
CA VAL A 17 2.56 14.28 -9.43
C VAL A 17 1.57 15.42 -9.60
N MET A 18 0.85 15.70 -8.52
CA MET A 18 -0.07 16.82 -8.40
C MET A 18 0.50 17.83 -7.42
N LYS A 19 0.32 19.12 -7.72
CA LYS A 19 0.58 20.19 -6.75
C LYS A 19 -0.74 20.60 -6.11
N ILE A 20 -0.87 20.40 -4.79
CA ILE A 20 -1.98 20.92 -3.98
C ILE A 20 -1.37 21.90 -2.98
N ASP A 21 -1.79 23.15 -3.05
CA ASP A 21 -1.21 24.27 -2.31
C ASP A 21 0.33 24.34 -2.49
N THR A 22 1.07 24.15 -1.40
CA THR A 22 2.54 24.12 -1.38
C THR A 22 3.12 22.72 -1.48
N ASN A 23 2.30 21.67 -1.51
CA ASN A 23 2.73 20.29 -1.42
C ASN A 23 2.65 19.55 -2.76
N TYR A 24 3.59 18.64 -3.00
CA TYR A 24 3.54 17.70 -4.10
C TYR A 24 3.00 16.35 -3.61
N ILE A 25 1.97 15.84 -4.28
CA ILE A 25 1.37 14.54 -4.02
C ILE A 25 1.69 13.65 -5.21
N PHE A 26 2.41 12.56 -4.96
CA PHE A 26 2.73 11.55 -5.96
C PHE A 26 1.68 10.44 -5.94
N LEU A 27 1.28 9.96 -7.12
CA LEU A 27 0.24 8.97 -7.32
C LEU A 27 0.69 7.97 -8.39
N ASP A 28 0.58 6.68 -8.11
CA ASP A 28 0.71 5.63 -9.12
C ASP A 28 -0.68 5.26 -9.66
N PRO A 29 -1.08 5.73 -10.86
CA PRO A 29 -2.39 5.43 -11.43
C PRO A 29 -2.52 3.96 -11.87
N THR A 30 -1.42 3.21 -11.92
CA THR A 30 -1.41 1.79 -12.25
C THR A 30 -1.64 0.91 -11.03
N ARG A 31 -1.71 1.49 -9.82
CA ARG A 31 -1.91 0.76 -8.57
C ARG A 31 -3.30 0.97 -8.00
N GLU A 32 -4.21 0.06 -8.32
CA GLU A 32 -5.61 0.07 -7.84
C GLU A 32 -5.74 -0.07 -6.32
N SER A 33 -4.76 -0.70 -5.66
CA SER A 33 -4.80 -1.01 -4.24
C SER A 33 -4.20 0.05 -3.32
N THR A 34 -3.55 1.06 -3.89
CA THR A 34 -2.85 2.07 -3.09
C THR A 34 -3.76 3.27 -2.88
N PRO A 35 -4.07 3.63 -1.63
CA PRO A 35 -4.92 4.77 -1.33
C PRO A 35 -4.35 6.08 -1.86
N PHE A 36 -5.23 7.08 -1.98
CA PHE A 36 -4.83 8.47 -2.17
C PHE A 36 -3.85 8.90 -1.06
N GLU A 37 -2.87 9.76 -1.41
CA GLU A 37 -1.75 10.18 -0.55
C GLU A 37 -0.80 9.06 -0.09
N CYS A 38 -0.97 7.82 -0.55
CA CYS A 38 0.00 6.75 -0.39
C CYS A 38 0.71 6.48 -1.72
N LEU A 39 1.88 5.85 -1.62
CA LEU A 39 2.66 5.45 -2.78
C LEU A 39 3.13 4.00 -2.60
N PRO A 40 3.17 3.19 -3.66
CA PRO A 40 3.66 1.82 -3.54
C PRO A 40 5.11 1.77 -3.07
N SER A 41 5.49 0.72 -2.33
CA SER A 41 6.82 0.63 -1.71
C SER A 41 8.00 0.76 -2.67
N PHE A 42 7.86 0.29 -3.92
CA PHE A 42 8.92 0.40 -4.93
C PHE A 42 9.03 1.80 -5.57
N ASP A 43 8.00 2.64 -5.43
CA ASP A 43 7.97 4.02 -5.91
C ASP A 43 8.40 5.04 -4.85
N GLN A 44 8.54 4.60 -3.60
CA GLN A 44 9.01 5.45 -2.49
C GLN A 44 10.52 5.64 -2.53
N ASP A 45 10.96 6.80 -2.01
CA ASP A 45 12.36 7.19 -1.88
C ASP A 45 13.15 7.15 -3.20
N LYS A 46 12.49 7.51 -4.32
CA LYS A 46 13.06 7.57 -5.66
C LYS A 46 13.23 8.99 -6.14
N ILE A 47 14.28 9.25 -6.91
CA ILE A 47 14.44 10.49 -7.66
C ILE A 47 13.65 10.35 -8.96
N CYS A 48 12.70 11.25 -9.17
CA CYS A 48 11.84 11.32 -10.35
C CYS A 48 12.08 12.63 -11.09
N MET A 49 12.14 12.56 -12.41
CA MET A 49 12.13 13.75 -13.27
C MET A 49 10.68 14.18 -13.48
N VAL A 50 10.36 15.41 -13.06
CA VAL A 50 9.02 15.99 -13.16
C VAL A 50 9.05 17.15 -14.14
N PHE A 51 8.14 17.12 -15.10
CA PHE A 51 7.97 18.18 -16.10
C PHE A 51 6.99 19.24 -15.58
N PHE A 52 7.36 20.50 -15.80
CA PHE A 52 6.61 21.71 -15.51
C PHE A 52 6.57 22.58 -16.77
N ASP A 53 5.73 23.61 -16.78
CA ASP A 53 5.65 24.53 -17.92
C ASP A 53 6.98 25.25 -18.20
N ASP A 54 7.80 25.47 -17.16
CA ASP A 54 9.10 26.14 -17.22
C ASP A 54 10.29 25.18 -17.42
N GLY A 55 10.06 23.87 -17.57
CA GLY A 55 11.12 22.89 -17.80
C GLY A 55 10.91 21.60 -17.01
N TYR A 56 11.97 21.07 -16.40
CA TYR A 56 11.89 19.87 -15.57
C TYR A 56 12.69 20.04 -14.28
N LYS A 57 12.31 19.31 -13.24
CA LYS A 57 13.02 19.26 -11.96
C LYS A 57 13.12 17.81 -11.48
N PHE A 58 14.21 17.48 -10.80
CA PHE A 58 14.31 16.22 -10.08
C PHE A 58 13.71 16.37 -8.70
N LEU A 59 12.65 15.61 -8.41
CA LEU A 59 12.00 15.55 -7.10
C LEU A 59 12.19 14.17 -6.50
N ARG A 60 12.26 14.08 -5.17
CA ARG A 60 12.31 12.80 -4.46
C ARG A 60 10.91 12.43 -3.98
N THR A 61 10.46 11.21 -4.26
CA THR A 61 9.18 10.70 -3.76
C THR A 61 9.24 10.49 -2.24
N PRO A 62 8.11 10.62 -1.52
CA PRO A 62 8.10 10.46 -0.08
C PRO A 62 8.45 9.03 0.33
N LEU A 63 9.17 8.91 1.45
CA LEU A 63 9.30 7.67 2.19
C LEU A 63 8.31 7.72 3.36
N PHE A 64 7.32 6.83 3.37
CA PHE A 64 6.36 6.79 4.48
C PHE A 64 6.97 6.07 5.68
N PRO A 65 6.72 6.55 6.90
CA PRO A 65 7.20 5.89 8.10
C PRO A 65 6.42 4.58 8.33
N LEU A 66 7.03 3.63 9.05
CA LEU A 66 6.49 2.28 9.25
C LEU A 66 5.08 2.29 9.85
N GLU A 67 4.79 3.25 10.71
CA GLU A 67 3.50 3.42 11.38
C GLU A 67 2.37 3.74 10.40
N LYS A 68 2.70 4.31 9.24
CA LYS A 68 1.75 4.58 8.14
C LYS A 68 1.57 3.40 7.19
N ASN A 69 2.39 2.35 7.28
CA ASN A 69 2.29 1.14 6.45
C ASN A 69 2.27 -0.11 7.33
N LEU A 70 1.12 -0.35 7.95
CA LEU A 70 0.94 -1.35 9.00
C LEU A 70 -0.18 -2.32 8.65
N GLU A 71 -0.01 -3.59 9.00
CA GLU A 71 -1.08 -4.59 9.00
C GLU A 71 -1.26 -5.10 10.44
N LYS A 72 -2.49 -5.01 10.96
CA LYS A 72 -2.89 -5.61 12.23
C LYS A 72 -3.85 -6.76 11.97
N ARG A 73 -3.61 -7.89 12.60
CA ARG A 73 -4.46 -9.09 12.52
C ARG A 73 -4.73 -9.63 13.92
N GLY A 74 -6.00 -9.88 14.21
CA GLY A 74 -6.45 -10.56 15.42
C GLY A 74 -7.19 -11.84 15.02
N ILE A 75 -6.87 -12.95 15.69
CA ILE A 75 -7.59 -14.21 15.51
C ILE A 75 -7.94 -14.73 16.90
N ASN A 76 -9.22 -14.93 17.14
CA ASN A 76 -9.73 -15.62 18.31
C ASN A 76 -10.29 -16.97 17.84
N ILE A 77 -9.82 -18.04 18.47
CA ILE A 77 -10.21 -19.41 18.18
C ILE A 77 -10.76 -20.00 19.46
N VAL A 78 -12.00 -20.47 19.42
CA VAL A 78 -12.66 -21.18 20.51
C VAL A 78 -12.90 -22.62 20.07
N ILE A 79 -12.46 -23.57 20.89
CA ILE A 79 -12.79 -24.99 20.74
C ILE A 79 -13.89 -25.28 21.76
N ASN A 80 -15.05 -25.68 21.28
CA ASN A 80 -16.22 -25.97 22.11
C ASN A 80 -16.18 -27.42 22.63
N ASP A 81 -16.96 -27.70 23.67
CA ASP A 81 -17.04 -29.03 24.29
C ASP A 81 -17.56 -30.13 23.33
N ASP A 82 -18.31 -29.74 22.30
CA ASP A 82 -18.78 -30.62 21.22
C ASP A 82 -17.74 -30.81 20.09
N TYR A 83 -16.51 -30.34 20.31
CA TYR A 83 -15.40 -30.32 19.35
C TYR A 83 -15.61 -29.42 18.13
N SER A 84 -16.66 -28.60 18.10
CA SER A 84 -16.78 -27.55 17.08
C SER A 84 -15.76 -26.43 17.33
N ILE A 85 -15.40 -25.72 16.26
CA ILE A 85 -14.44 -24.61 16.31
C ILE A 85 -15.15 -23.35 15.83
N ASP A 86 -15.15 -22.33 16.68
CA ASP A 86 -15.55 -20.97 16.31
C ASP A 86 -14.32 -20.10 16.11
N VAL A 87 -14.25 -19.42 14.97
CA VAL A 87 -13.13 -18.54 14.62
C VAL A 87 -13.66 -17.14 14.36
N HIS A 88 -13.15 -16.18 15.13
CA HIS A 88 -13.34 -14.76 14.88
C HIS A 88 -12.03 -14.16 14.41
N LYS A 89 -12.03 -13.57 13.21
CA LYS A 89 -10.87 -12.94 12.60
C LYS A 89 -11.15 -11.46 12.35
N GLU A 90 -10.23 -10.62 12.79
CA GLU A 90 -10.22 -9.20 12.48
C GLU A 90 -8.92 -8.82 11.76
N GLY A 91 -9.01 -7.85 10.84
CA GLY A 91 -7.87 -7.37 10.08
C GLY A 91 -8.00 -5.88 9.79
N MET A 92 -6.91 -5.13 9.98
CA MET A 92 -6.80 -3.72 9.61
C MET A 92 -5.52 -3.51 8.80
N ASN A 93 -5.64 -2.86 7.65
CA ASN A 93 -4.51 -2.50 6.81
C ASN A 93 -4.38 -0.98 6.73
N PHE A 94 -3.15 -0.48 6.75
CA PHE A 94 -2.76 0.93 6.61
C PHE A 94 -1.70 1.05 5.50
N GLY A 95 -1.55 2.23 4.90
CA GLY A 95 -0.54 2.51 3.88
C GLY A 95 -0.83 1.91 2.50
N GLU A 96 0.20 1.34 1.86
CA GLU A 96 0.15 0.83 0.46
C GLU A 96 -0.99 -0.17 0.23
N ARG A 97 -1.41 -0.88 1.28
CA ARG A 97 -2.46 -1.90 1.25
C ARG A 97 -3.75 -1.48 1.94
N ALA A 98 -3.93 -0.20 2.29
CA ALA A 98 -5.11 0.31 2.97
C ALA A 98 -6.32 0.45 2.03
N ILE A 99 -6.60 -0.55 1.19
CA ILE A 99 -7.96 -0.67 0.68
C ILE A 99 -8.82 -1.05 1.87
N ARG A 100 -9.79 -0.21 2.18
CA ARG A 100 -10.80 -0.44 3.22
C ARG A 100 -11.70 -1.61 2.79
N TYR A 101 -11.22 -2.84 2.96
CA TYR A 101 -12.07 -4.02 2.90
C TYR A 101 -12.75 -4.16 4.26
N ASP A 102 -14.01 -3.76 4.34
CA ASP A 102 -14.87 -4.05 5.49
C ASP A 102 -15.27 -5.54 5.41
N TYR A 103 -14.33 -6.43 5.74
CA TYR A 103 -14.62 -7.86 5.86
C TYR A 103 -15.34 -8.10 7.18
N ASN A 104 -16.65 -7.91 7.22
CA ASN A 104 -17.50 -8.74 8.07
C ASN A 104 -17.50 -10.16 7.49
N GLN A 105 -16.40 -10.90 7.62
CA GLN A 105 -16.39 -12.31 7.27
C GLN A 105 -17.15 -13.07 8.35
N LEU A 106 -18.38 -13.43 8.01
CA LEU A 106 -19.23 -14.39 8.69
C LEU A 106 -18.40 -15.56 9.23
N GLY A 107 -18.54 -15.83 10.53
CA GLY A 107 -17.91 -16.95 11.21
C GLY A 107 -18.16 -18.24 10.45
N TYR A 108 -17.08 -18.94 10.09
CA TYR A 108 -17.14 -20.25 9.47
C TYR A 108 -17.10 -21.31 10.57
N ARG A 109 -18.15 -22.12 10.66
CA ARG A 109 -18.13 -23.35 11.47
C ARG A 109 -17.47 -24.45 10.66
N ILE A 110 -16.30 -24.89 11.11
CA ILE A 110 -15.64 -26.06 10.53
C ILE A 110 -16.10 -27.28 11.33
N TYR A 111 -16.90 -28.13 10.69
CA TYR A 111 -17.27 -29.44 11.25
C TYR A 111 -16.27 -30.48 10.78
N CYS A 112 -15.51 -31.04 11.71
CA CYS A 112 -14.69 -32.22 11.44
C CYS A 112 -15.58 -33.46 11.67
N CYS A 113 -16.16 -34.00 10.60
CA CYS A 113 -16.78 -35.33 10.67
C CYS A 113 -15.70 -36.41 10.60
N ARG A 114 -15.86 -37.43 11.45
CA ARG A 114 -15.02 -38.64 11.46
C ARG A 114 -15.16 -39.44 10.18
#